data_AF-A0A6J8DX29-F1
#
_entry.id   AF-A0A6J8DX29-F1
#
_cell.length_a   1.000
_cell.length_b   1.000
_cell.length_c   1.000
_cell.angle_alpha   90.00
_cell.angle_beta   90.00
_cell.angle_gamma   90.00
#
_symmetry.space_group_name_H-M   'P 1'
#
loop_
_entity.id
_entity.type
_entity.pdbx_description
1 polymer ?
#
loop_
_entity_poly.entity_id
_entity_poly.type
_entity_poly.pdbx_seq_one_letter_code
_entity_poly.pdbx_strand_id
1 'polypeptide(L)'
;MGAGLHGLNGVNPKVSVHLIQIYVIPRLLYGLDVISLSNTDIQKMELFFRQLLKQIQHLPKRTSIAATLLLLGRIPIEGEIHKKILKTFGNIIRNDKSVEREIAFRQLAMKYEKSGSWFTKLHNLTEIYGLPSPYDIIENPPSKISWNRHVNNCINNYFLQNLKMESKEKSSLKYINFNDSNIRTVHDI
;
A
#
# COMPACT_ATOMS: atom_id res chain seq x y z
N MET A 1 -23.03 1.46 23.00
CA MET A 1 -21.58 1.64 23.27
C MET A 1 -20.84 1.40 21.96
N GLY A 2 -20.30 2.47 21.38
CA GLY A 2 -19.70 2.46 20.04
C GLY A 2 -18.35 1.78 20.01
N ALA A 3 -18.08 1.04 18.93
CA ALA A 3 -16.77 0.47 18.64
C ALA A 3 -15.78 1.61 18.37
N GLY A 4 -14.68 1.67 19.13
CA GLY A 4 -13.64 2.70 18.96
C GLY A 4 -13.65 3.83 20.00
N LEU A 5 -14.08 3.56 21.24
CA LEU A 5 -13.87 4.50 22.35
C LEU A 5 -12.47 4.30 22.92
N HIS A 6 -11.51 5.13 22.50
CA HIS A 6 -10.42 5.44 23.42
C HIS A 6 -11.08 6.02 24.67
N GLY A 7 -11.07 5.26 25.77
CA GLY A 7 -11.44 5.81 27.07
C GLY A 7 -10.58 7.03 27.38
N LEU A 8 -10.95 7.79 28.42
CA LEU A 8 -10.29 9.02 28.90
C LEU A 8 -8.75 8.98 28.98
N ASN A 9 -8.11 7.81 28.88
CA ASN A 9 -6.66 7.58 28.97
C ASN A 9 -6.02 6.86 27.74
N GLY A 10 -6.73 6.69 26.62
CA GLY A 10 -6.21 6.00 25.42
C GLY A 10 -5.61 6.94 24.37
N VAL A 11 -4.57 6.52 23.64
CA VAL A 11 -3.97 7.32 22.56
C VAL A 11 -4.93 7.39 21.37
N ASN A 12 -5.43 8.59 21.04
CA ASN A 12 -6.33 8.87 19.91
C ASN A 12 -5.93 8.06 18.63
N PRO A 13 -6.88 7.48 17.87
CA PRO A 13 -6.54 6.59 16.76
C PRO A 13 -5.73 7.31 15.68
N LYS A 14 -5.98 8.62 15.47
CA LYS A 14 -5.22 9.48 14.57
C LYS A 14 -3.76 9.59 14.96
N VAL A 15 -3.48 9.75 16.26
CA VAL A 15 -2.11 9.81 16.79
C VAL A 15 -1.43 8.45 16.68
N SER A 16 -2.11 7.37 17.08
CA SER A 16 -1.56 6.02 16.98
C SER A 16 -1.24 5.62 15.55
N VAL A 17 -2.12 5.96 14.61
CA VAL A 17 -1.90 5.77 13.19
C VAL A 17 -0.72 6.59 12.67
N HIS A 18 -0.55 7.83 13.15
CA HIS A 18 0.60 8.65 12.80
C HIS A 18 1.92 8.02 13.29
N LEU A 19 1.94 7.46 14.51
CA LEU A 19 3.10 6.73 15.03
C LEU A 19 3.45 5.50 14.17
N ILE A 20 2.45 4.74 13.70
CA ILE A 20 2.67 3.63 12.77
C ILE A 20 3.37 4.11 11.49
N GLN A 21 2.93 5.23 10.92
CA GLN A 21 3.50 5.75 9.68
C GLN A 21 4.96 6.20 9.84
N ILE A 22 5.30 6.77 10.99
CA ILE A 22 6.64 7.32 11.23
C ILE A 22 7.62 6.23 11.67
N TYR A 23 7.19 5.31 12.53
CA TYR A 23 8.10 4.37 13.17
C TYR A 23 7.99 2.93 12.67
N VAL A 24 6.78 2.46 12.38
CA VAL A 24 6.55 1.04 12.06
C VAL A 24 6.71 0.78 10.57
N ILE A 25 5.98 1.51 9.72
CA ILE A 25 6.02 1.32 8.25
C ILE A 25 7.45 1.47 7.70
N PRO A 26 8.24 2.48 8.08
CA PRO A 26 9.58 2.63 7.53
C PRO A 26 10.51 1.49 7.94
N ARG A 27 10.34 0.92 9.13
CA ARG A 27 11.09 -0.26 9.59
C ARG A 27 10.66 -1.53 8.88
N LEU A 28 9.35 -1.73 8.69
CA LEU A 28 8.81 -2.87 7.95
C LEU A 28 9.23 -2.85 6.48
N LEU A 29 9.39 -1.67 5.89
CA LEU A 29 9.74 -1.48 4.48
C LEU A 29 11.21 -1.03 4.29
N TYR A 30 12.06 -1.31 5.27
CA TYR A 30 13.47 -0.99 5.21
C TYR A 30 14.23 -1.97 4.30
N GLY A 31 15.24 -1.47 3.59
CA GLY A 31 16.06 -2.28 2.69
C GLY A 31 15.50 -2.45 1.28
N LEU A 32 16.31 -3.06 0.42
CA LEU A 32 15.94 -3.40 -0.96
C LEU A 32 15.24 -4.76 -1.05
N ASP A 33 15.43 -5.65 -0.07
CA ASP A 33 14.83 -7.00 -0.04
C ASP A 33 13.30 -6.97 -0.08
N VAL A 34 12.70 -5.87 0.40
CA VAL A 34 11.25 -5.60 0.36
C VAL A 34 10.69 -5.67 -1.07
N ILE A 35 11.52 -5.37 -2.06
CA ILE A 35 11.15 -5.34 -3.47
C ILE A 35 10.97 -6.77 -4.02
N SER A 36 11.74 -7.73 -3.50
CA SER A 36 11.79 -9.13 -3.93
C SER A 36 11.14 -10.10 -2.94
N LEU A 37 10.24 -9.62 -2.07
CA LEU A 37 9.55 -10.48 -1.10
C LEU A 37 8.69 -11.54 -1.78
N SER A 38 8.72 -12.74 -1.20
CA SER A 38 7.84 -13.85 -1.57
C SER A 38 6.40 -13.60 -1.08
N ASN A 39 5.43 -14.25 -1.70
CA ASN A 39 4.02 -14.11 -1.30
C ASN A 39 3.79 -14.58 0.15
N THR A 40 4.53 -15.59 0.62
CA THR A 40 4.41 -16.08 2.00
C THR A 40 4.91 -15.05 3.01
N ASP A 41 5.97 -14.31 2.69
CA ASP A 41 6.48 -13.24 3.55
C ASP A 41 5.53 -12.03 3.57
N ILE A 42 4.96 -11.66 2.41
CA ILE A 42 3.93 -10.62 2.33
C ILE A 42 2.73 -11.00 3.20
N GLN A 43 2.27 -12.26 3.16
CA GLN A 43 1.17 -12.72 4.00
C GLN A 43 1.49 -12.66 5.50
N LYS A 44 2.70 -13.02 5.92
CA LYS A 44 3.14 -12.90 7.32
C LYS A 44 3.15 -11.43 7.77
N MET A 45 3.71 -10.54 6.95
CA MET A 45 3.73 -9.10 7.22
C MET A 45 2.32 -8.53 7.30
N GLU A 46 1.44 -8.95 6.38
CA GLU A 46 0.05 -8.52 6.35
C GLU A 46 -0.68 -8.99 7.62
N LEU A 47 -0.49 -10.24 8.04
CA LEU A 47 -1.08 -10.75 9.28
C LEU A 47 -0.62 -9.95 10.52
N PHE A 48 0.67 -9.65 10.62
CA PHE A 48 1.22 -8.80 11.68
C PHE A 48 0.59 -7.40 11.64
N PHE A 49 0.57 -6.76 10.47
CA PHE A 49 0.05 -5.41 10.29
C PHE A 49 -1.43 -5.32 10.64
N ARG A 50 -2.24 -6.29 10.21
CA ARG A 50 -3.67 -6.38 10.56
C ARG A 50 -3.89 -6.49 12.06
N GLN A 51 -3.08 -7.29 12.76
CA GLN A 51 -3.19 -7.43 14.21
C GLN A 51 -2.84 -6.14 14.93
N LEU A 52 -1.77 -5.46 14.50
CA LEU A 52 -1.36 -4.17 15.04
C LEU A 52 -2.46 -3.11 14.91
N LEU A 53 -3.09 -2.98 13.73
CA LEU A 53 -4.15 -2.01 13.50
C LEU A 53 -5.38 -2.25 14.37
N LYS A 54 -5.73 -3.52 14.62
CA LYS A 54 -6.83 -3.88 15.53
C LYS A 54 -6.48 -3.56 16.98
N GLN A 55 -5.27 -3.88 17.42
CA GLN A 55 -4.79 -3.61 18.78
C GLN A 55 -4.85 -2.11 19.09
N ILE A 56 -4.41 -1.27 18.16
CA ILE A 56 -4.42 0.19 18.33
C ILE A 56 -5.83 0.76 18.51
N GLN A 57 -6.80 0.20 17.80
CA GLN A 57 -8.22 0.56 17.95
C GLN A 57 -8.93 -0.21 19.07
N HIS A 58 -8.22 -1.08 19.81
CA HIS A 58 -8.79 -1.99 20.81
C HIS A 58 -9.94 -2.84 20.25
N LEU A 59 -9.87 -3.20 18.96
CA LEU A 59 -10.88 -3.98 18.28
C LEU A 59 -10.68 -5.48 18.54
N PRO A 60 -11.77 -6.26 18.65
CA PRO A 60 -11.69 -7.72 18.71
C PRO A 60 -10.89 -8.32 17.54
N LYS A 61 -10.19 -9.44 17.78
CA LYS A 61 -9.43 -10.14 16.73
C LYS A 61 -10.31 -10.53 15.53
N ARG A 62 -11.60 -10.79 15.77
CA ARG A 62 -12.61 -11.17 14.78
C ARG A 62 -13.15 -10.00 13.94
N THR A 63 -12.81 -8.75 14.27
CA THR A 63 -13.29 -7.59 13.53
C THR A 63 -12.85 -7.63 12.06
N SER A 64 -13.75 -7.22 11.16
CA SER A 64 -13.46 -7.20 9.72
C SER A 64 -12.26 -6.31 9.41
N ILE A 65 -11.35 -6.81 8.57
CA ILE A 65 -10.18 -6.03 8.15
C ILE A 65 -10.58 -4.84 7.27
N ALA A 66 -11.57 -4.99 6.39
CA ALA A 66 -12.11 -3.89 5.59
C ALA A 66 -12.54 -2.72 6.47
N ALA A 67 -13.33 -2.97 7.51
CA ALA A 67 -13.74 -1.94 8.46
C ALA A 67 -12.55 -1.33 9.19
N THR A 68 -11.62 -2.16 9.68
CA THR A 68 -10.42 -1.71 10.40
C THR A 68 -9.58 -0.75 9.54
N LEU A 69 -9.40 -1.08 8.26
CA LEU A 69 -8.62 -0.28 7.31
C LEU A 69 -9.37 1.00 6.88
N LEU A 70 -10.67 0.90 6.58
CA LEU A 70 -11.49 2.06 6.18
C LEU A 70 -11.64 3.08 7.32
N LEU A 71 -11.83 2.62 8.56
CA LEU A 71 -11.91 3.52 9.73
C LEU A 71 -10.59 4.25 9.97
N LEU A 72 -9.44 3.62 9.73
CA LEU A 72 -8.14 4.28 9.89
C LEU A 72 -7.66 5.04 8.64
N GLY A 73 -8.40 4.97 7.53
CA GLY A 73 -7.94 5.49 6.25
C GLY A 73 -6.63 4.84 5.79
N ARG A 74 -6.47 3.53 5.96
CA ARG A 74 -5.25 2.77 5.62
C ARG A 74 -5.50 1.76 4.52
N ILE A 75 -4.40 1.39 3.86
CA ILE A 75 -4.36 0.28 2.91
C ILE A 75 -3.60 -0.90 3.53
N PRO A 76 -3.75 -2.11 2.98
CA PRO A 76 -2.93 -3.27 3.33
C PRO A 76 -1.43 -2.98 3.23
N ILE A 77 -0.59 -3.73 3.96
CA ILE A 77 0.88 -3.56 3.90
C ILE A 77 1.39 -3.85 2.49
N GLU A 78 0.75 -4.79 1.80
CA GLU A 78 1.00 -5.12 0.40
C GLU A 78 0.94 -3.87 -0.49
N GLY A 79 -0.06 -3.01 -0.30
CA GLY A 79 -0.16 -1.76 -1.07
C GLY A 79 0.97 -0.77 -0.77
N GLU A 80 1.48 -0.74 0.47
CA GLU A 80 2.67 0.06 0.80
C GLU A 80 3.97 -0.53 0.20
N ILE A 81 4.08 -1.87 0.12
CA ILE A 81 5.16 -2.55 -0.60
C ILE A 81 5.10 -2.20 -2.09
N HIS A 82 3.92 -2.22 -2.71
CA HIS A 82 3.75 -1.89 -4.12
C HIS A 82 4.12 -0.42 -4.41
N LYS A 83 3.73 0.51 -3.52
CA LYS A 83 4.20 1.90 -3.58
C LYS A 83 5.73 1.98 -3.51
N LYS A 84 6.37 1.23 -2.61
CA LYS A 84 7.84 1.22 -2.48
C LYS A 84 8.49 0.73 -3.77
N ILE A 85 8.02 -0.38 -4.32
CA ILE A 85 8.51 -0.97 -5.58
C ILE A 85 8.47 0.06 -6.72
N LEU A 86 7.30 0.64 -6.99
CA LEU A 86 7.10 1.58 -8.10
C LEU A 86 7.86 2.89 -7.90
N LYS A 87 7.97 3.39 -6.66
CA LYS A 87 8.75 4.59 -6.36
C LYS A 87 10.26 4.36 -6.49
N THR A 88 10.76 3.19 -6.10
CA THR A 88 12.16 2.82 -6.31
C THR A 88 12.48 2.74 -7.80
N PHE A 89 11.63 2.11 -8.60
CA PHE A 89 11.77 2.11 -10.06
C PHE A 89 11.83 3.53 -10.63
N GLY A 90 10.90 4.41 -10.23
CA GLY A 90 10.92 5.81 -10.63
C GLY A 90 12.21 6.54 -10.25
N ASN A 91 12.85 6.20 -9.13
CA ASN A 91 14.12 6.81 -8.75
C ASN A 91 15.28 6.33 -9.63
N ILE A 92 15.30 5.03 -10.00
CA ILE A 92 16.32 4.45 -10.87
C ILE A 92 16.27 5.10 -12.25
N ILE A 93 15.10 5.14 -12.88
CA ILE A 93 14.95 5.60 -14.27
C ILE A 93 15.22 7.09 -14.47
N ARG A 94 15.05 7.91 -13.41
CA ARG A 94 15.35 9.34 -13.44
C ARG A 94 16.84 9.65 -13.39
N ASN A 95 17.67 8.68 -13.02
CA ASN A 95 19.11 8.87 -12.96
C ASN A 95 19.74 8.40 -14.28
N ASP A 96 19.77 9.30 -15.27
CA ASP A 96 20.13 8.94 -16.65
C ASP A 96 21.53 8.35 -16.81
N LYS A 97 22.45 8.69 -15.91
CA LYS A 97 23.86 8.28 -15.93
C LYS A 97 24.16 7.07 -15.04
N SER A 98 23.14 6.45 -14.48
CA SER A 98 23.30 5.38 -13.50
C SER A 98 23.35 4.01 -14.17
N VAL A 99 24.22 3.15 -13.66
CA VAL A 99 24.33 1.75 -14.12
C VAL A 99 23.02 1.01 -13.86
N GLU A 100 22.31 1.35 -12.79
CA GLU A 100 21.00 0.78 -12.44
C GLU A 100 19.96 1.06 -13.52
N ARG A 101 19.97 2.25 -14.14
CA ARG A 101 19.07 2.59 -15.25
C ARG A 101 19.40 1.77 -16.49
N GLU A 102 20.68 1.63 -16.84
CA GLU A 102 21.10 0.78 -17.96
C GLU A 102 20.68 -0.67 -17.75
N ILE A 103 20.86 -1.19 -16.54
CA ILE A 103 20.40 -2.52 -16.15
C ILE A 103 18.88 -2.61 -16.28
N ALA A 104 18.14 -1.62 -15.76
CA ALA A 104 16.68 -1.62 -15.83
C ALA A 104 16.17 -1.66 -17.27
N PHE A 105 16.76 -0.84 -18.17
CA PHE A 105 16.42 -0.83 -19.59
C PHE A 105 16.68 -2.19 -20.25
N ARG A 106 17.87 -2.77 -20.03
CA ARG A 106 18.22 -4.10 -20.57
C ARG A 106 17.31 -5.20 -20.02
N GLN A 107 17.05 -5.20 -18.71
CA GLN A 107 16.23 -6.23 -18.09
C GLN A 107 14.78 -6.18 -18.55
N LEU A 108 14.21 -4.99 -18.76
CA LEU A 108 12.89 -4.87 -19.35
C LEU A 108 12.88 -5.46 -20.76
N ALA A 109 13.80 -5.04 -21.63
CA ALA A 109 13.88 -5.51 -23.01
C ALA A 109 14.11 -7.04 -23.15
N MET A 110 14.73 -7.69 -22.16
CA MET A 110 15.11 -9.12 -22.24
C MET A 110 14.14 -10.07 -21.52
N LYS A 111 13.32 -9.60 -20.57
CA LYS A 111 12.58 -10.50 -19.67
C LYS A 111 11.21 -10.87 -20.23
N TYR A 112 10.96 -12.17 -20.30
CA TYR A 112 9.66 -12.77 -20.61
C TYR A 112 8.76 -12.93 -19.36
N GLU A 113 7.46 -12.92 -19.58
CA GLU A 113 6.36 -12.96 -18.59
C GLU A 113 6.45 -14.09 -17.54
N LYS A 114 7.19 -15.17 -17.80
CA LYS A 114 7.32 -16.33 -16.90
C LYS A 114 8.49 -16.25 -15.92
N SER A 115 9.32 -15.22 -15.97
CA SER A 115 10.43 -15.07 -15.03
C SER A 115 9.97 -14.48 -13.70
N GLY A 116 10.39 -15.04 -12.56
CA GLY A 116 10.14 -14.51 -11.20
C GLY A 116 10.91 -13.21 -10.89
N SER A 117 11.16 -12.39 -11.91
CA SER A 117 11.98 -11.20 -11.81
C SER A 117 11.22 -10.02 -11.22
N TRP A 118 11.96 -9.09 -10.61
CA TRP A 118 11.40 -7.82 -10.15
C TRP A 118 10.73 -7.02 -11.29
N PHE A 119 11.26 -7.09 -12.51
CA PHE A 119 10.71 -6.39 -13.67
C PHE A 119 9.39 -6.97 -14.16
N THR A 120 9.21 -8.29 -14.08
CA THR A 120 7.91 -8.93 -14.31
C THR A 120 6.88 -8.45 -13.28
N LYS A 121 7.29 -8.32 -12.02
CA LYS A 121 6.44 -7.76 -10.96
C LYS A 121 6.08 -6.30 -11.25
N LEU A 122 7.00 -5.49 -11.78
CA LEU A 122 6.70 -4.11 -12.19
C LEU A 122 5.64 -4.06 -13.28
N HIS A 123 5.74 -4.88 -14.33
CA HIS A 123 4.73 -4.98 -15.39
C HIS A 123 3.35 -5.31 -14.81
N ASN A 124 3.26 -6.35 -13.99
CA ASN A 124 2.00 -6.74 -13.36
C ASN A 124 1.43 -5.62 -12.48
N LEU A 125 2.27 -4.94 -11.70
CA LEU A 125 1.80 -3.83 -10.86
C LEU A 125 1.35 -2.63 -11.68
N THR A 126 2.04 -2.29 -12.78
CA THR A 126 1.59 -1.21 -13.66
C THR A 126 0.24 -1.50 -14.28
N GLU A 127 0.01 -2.75 -14.70
CA GLU A 127 -1.26 -3.20 -15.25
C GLU A 127 -2.39 -3.18 -14.19
N ILE A 128 -2.16 -3.81 -13.02
CA ILE A 128 -3.13 -3.87 -11.91
C ILE A 128 -3.61 -2.47 -11.50
N TYR A 129 -2.72 -1.48 -11.52
CA TYR A 129 -3.03 -0.11 -11.09
C TYR A 129 -3.35 0.85 -12.23
N GLY A 130 -3.40 0.39 -13.49
CA GLY A 130 -3.63 1.25 -14.66
C GLY A 130 -2.59 2.36 -14.80
N LEU A 131 -1.33 2.09 -14.45
CA LEU A 131 -0.19 2.99 -14.63
C LEU A 131 0.38 2.81 -16.05
N PRO A 132 1.12 3.81 -16.58
CA PRO A 132 1.86 3.66 -17.84
C PRO A 132 2.81 2.46 -17.79
N SER A 133 3.09 1.85 -18.94
CA SER A 133 3.95 0.67 -18.98
C SER A 133 5.37 1.04 -18.51
N PRO A 134 6.15 0.10 -17.93
CA PRO A 134 7.52 0.38 -17.52
C PRO A 134 8.40 0.96 -18.64
N TYR A 135 8.12 0.62 -19.90
CA TYR A 135 8.80 1.17 -21.07
C TYR A 135 8.49 2.65 -21.28
N ASP A 136 7.21 3.02 -21.27
CA ASP A 136 6.77 4.42 -21.43
C ASP A 136 7.37 5.32 -20.35
N ILE A 137 7.44 4.80 -19.12
CA ILE A 137 8.00 5.53 -17.98
C ILE A 137 9.52 5.71 -18.16
N ILE A 138 10.25 4.78 -18.77
CA ILE A 138 11.69 4.95 -19.03
C ILE A 138 11.96 5.94 -20.15
N GLU A 139 11.17 5.88 -21.22
CA GLU A 139 11.30 6.78 -22.35
C GLU A 139 11.02 8.23 -21.94
N ASN A 140 9.97 8.42 -21.13
CA ASN A 140 9.53 9.73 -20.66
C ASN A 140 9.44 9.76 -19.12
N PRO A 141 10.58 9.85 -18.40
CA PRO A 141 10.61 9.73 -16.95
C PRO A 141 9.88 10.89 -16.26
N PRO A 142 8.81 10.62 -15.48
CA PRO A 142 8.08 11.66 -14.78
C PRO A 142 8.91 12.22 -13.62
N SER A 143 8.67 13.50 -13.29
CA SER A 143 9.29 14.15 -12.13
C SER A 143 8.98 13.39 -10.84
N LYS A 144 9.89 13.43 -9.86
CA LYS A 144 9.76 12.70 -8.58
C LYS A 144 8.44 12.99 -7.87
N ILE A 145 8.03 14.25 -7.84
CA ILE A 145 6.79 14.69 -7.17
C ILE A 145 5.57 14.16 -7.93
N SER A 146 5.55 14.33 -9.26
CA SER A 146 4.45 13.87 -10.11
C SER A 146 4.27 12.36 -10.01
N TRP A 147 5.37 11.61 -10.16
CA TRP A 147 5.37 10.15 -10.07
C TRP A 147 4.86 9.64 -8.72
N ASN A 148 5.40 10.19 -7.63
CA ASN A 148 5.00 9.79 -6.28
C ASN A 148 3.50 10.07 -6.04
N ARG A 149 2.99 11.19 -6.55
CA ARG A 149 1.57 11.53 -6.45
C ARG A 149 0.71 10.55 -7.26
N HIS A 150 1.09 10.30 -8.51
CA HIS A 150 0.36 9.42 -9.41
C HIS A 150 0.28 7.98 -8.87
N VAL A 151 1.43 7.38 -8.52
CA VAL A 151 1.52 6.04 -7.89
C VAL A 151 0.67 5.97 -6.62
N ASN A 152 0.77 6.97 -5.75
CA ASN A 152 -0.02 6.99 -4.53
C ASN A 152 -1.52 7.01 -4.81
N ASN A 153 -1.97 7.82 -5.78
CA ASN A 153 -3.38 7.97 -6.10
C ASN A 153 -3.94 6.68 -6.71
N CYS A 154 -3.28 6.10 -7.71
CA CYS A 154 -3.76 4.88 -8.36
C CYS A 154 -3.86 3.70 -7.37
N ILE A 155 -2.81 3.49 -6.56
CA ILE A 155 -2.80 2.41 -5.56
C ILE A 155 -3.83 2.65 -4.47
N ASN A 156 -3.92 3.87 -3.95
CA ASN A 156 -4.92 4.20 -2.94
C ASN A 156 -6.33 3.97 -3.49
N ASN A 157 -6.64 4.49 -4.68
CA ASN A 157 -7.98 4.36 -5.27
C ASN A 157 -8.35 2.88 -5.49
N TYR A 158 -7.43 2.07 -6.00
CA TYR A 158 -7.62 0.63 -6.16
C TYR A 158 -8.01 -0.04 -4.83
N PHE A 159 -7.22 0.16 -3.78
CA PHE A 159 -7.53 -0.45 -2.49
C PHE A 159 -8.78 0.13 -1.83
N LEU A 160 -9.05 1.43 -1.99
CA LEU A 160 -10.27 2.05 -1.46
C LEU A 160 -11.52 1.42 -2.07
N GLN A 161 -11.54 1.25 -3.38
CA GLN A 161 -12.64 0.63 -4.10
C GLN A 161 -12.83 -0.82 -3.64
N ASN A 162 -11.75 -1.60 -3.58
CA ASN A 162 -11.80 -3.00 -3.15
C ASN A 162 -12.29 -3.14 -1.70
N LEU A 163 -11.80 -2.31 -0.78
CA LEU A 163 -12.24 -2.33 0.62
C LEU A 163 -13.70 -1.90 0.76
N LYS A 164 -14.16 -0.90 -0.02
CA LYS A 164 -15.57 -0.50 -0.04
C LYS A 164 -16.46 -1.63 -0.57
N MET A 165 -16.06 -2.34 -1.62
CA MET A 165 -16.79 -3.51 -2.13
C MET A 165 -16.85 -4.62 -1.08
N GLU A 166 -15.71 -5.01 -0.49
CA GLU A 166 -15.64 -6.03 0.57
C GLU A 166 -16.49 -5.65 1.79
N SER A 167 -16.59 -4.35 2.09
CA SER A 167 -17.43 -3.87 3.20
C SER A 167 -18.93 -4.06 2.95
N LYS A 168 -19.38 -3.89 1.70
CA LYS A 168 -20.79 -4.04 1.30
C LYS A 168 -21.24 -5.50 1.31
N GLU A 169 -20.35 -6.43 0.99
CA GLU A 169 -20.64 -7.87 1.00
C GLU A 169 -20.82 -8.43 2.42
N LYS A 170 -20.31 -7.73 3.44
CA LYS A 170 -20.32 -8.20 4.82
C LYS A 170 -21.55 -7.70 5.58
N SER A 171 -22.46 -8.63 5.90
CA SER A 171 -23.66 -8.35 6.69
C SER A 171 -23.37 -7.74 8.08
N SER A 172 -22.20 -8.04 8.66
CA SER A 172 -21.75 -7.48 9.95
C SER A 172 -21.37 -6.00 9.87
N LEU A 173 -21.21 -5.43 8.68
CA LEU A 173 -20.82 -4.04 8.45
C LEU A 173 -21.96 -3.17 7.93
N LYS A 174 -23.17 -3.72 7.75
CA LYS A 174 -24.32 -3.04 7.11
C LYS A 174 -24.75 -1.72 7.78
N TYR A 175 -24.41 -1.53 9.05
CA TYR A 175 -24.77 -0.33 9.81
C TYR A 175 -23.66 0.73 9.86
N ILE A 176 -22.50 0.47 9.25
CA ILE A 176 -21.41 1.44 9.19
C ILE A 176 -21.40 2.09 7.82
N ASN A 177 -21.52 3.41 7.78
CA ASN A 177 -21.43 4.17 6.53
C ASN A 177 -19.96 4.43 6.18
N PHE A 178 -19.46 3.76 5.13
CA PHE A 178 -18.12 3.98 4.60
C PHE A 178 -18.10 4.88 3.36
N ASN A 179 -19.21 5.52 2.97
CA ASN A 179 -19.25 6.33 1.76
C ASN A 179 -18.25 7.49 1.83
N ASP A 180 -18.16 8.14 3.00
CA ASP A 180 -17.26 9.26 3.27
C ASP A 180 -15.83 8.84 3.67
N SER A 181 -15.59 7.54 3.80
CA SER A 181 -14.24 7.03 4.11
C SER A 181 -13.28 7.27 2.94
N ASN A 182 -12.08 7.73 3.29
CA ASN A 182 -11.00 7.99 2.35
C ASN A 182 -9.66 7.53 2.93
N ILE A 183 -8.71 7.21 2.06
CA ILE A 183 -7.37 6.82 2.50
C ILE A 183 -6.61 8.08 2.93
N ARG A 184 -5.83 7.96 4.00
CA ARG A 184 -5.08 9.00 4.74
C ARG A 184 -5.89 9.80 5.75
N THR A 185 -7.21 9.71 5.72
CA THR A 185 -8.09 10.34 6.71
C THR A 185 -8.65 9.26 7.63
N VAL A 186 -8.35 9.38 8.92
CA VAL A 186 -9.05 8.57 9.92
C VAL A 186 -10.50 9.03 9.95
N HIS A 187 -11.43 8.08 9.95
CA HIS A 187 -12.85 8.35 10.08
C HIS A 187 -13.10 8.96 11.46
N ASP A 188 -13.78 10.09 11.51
CA ASP A 188 -14.25 10.66 12.77
C ASP A 188 -15.40 9.78 13.26
N ILE A 189 -15.22 9.10 14.39
CA ILE A 189 -16.22 8.23 15.04
C ILE A 189 -16.72 8.94 16.29
#